data_AF-A0A382AW77-F1
#
_entry.id   AF-A0A382AW77-F1
#
_cell.length_a   1.000
_cell.length_b   1.000
_cell.length_c   1.000
_cell.angle_alpha   90.00
_cell.angle_beta   90.00
_cell.angle_gamma   90.00
#
_symmetry.space_group_name_H-M   'P 1'
#
loop_
_entity.id
_entity.type
_entity.pdbx_description
1 polymer ?
#
loop_
_entity_poly.entity_id
_entity_poly.type
_entity_poly.pdbx_seq_one_letter_code
_entity_poly.pdbx_strand_id
1 'polypeptide(L)'
;MGIYHSNNANRIGTLIRDSDSWRKFNRGITWEQPATPFVVFDPNDQVTGYFFKGEDSNHVTVSEIGFLDQSIFPSIVKFLTNYANQISVNQLRFSMPQDHPFSVFCRRFGTQTTISHRRCGGGMMRLIRQTTTLKKMCYELTSRLQKSAKFTKWQGIIEISTDLGTDLIEVDNGHVNHQENSTSKSRYKLEIAQNKFVQLMMGRRTIEDLIWDSNVSVSMEIIDLLDYLFPTHYPHVWWPDRF
;
A
#
# COMPACT_ATOMS: atom_id res chain seq x y z
N MET A 1 -12.12 15.20 4.57
CA MET A 1 -10.97 14.25 4.56
C MET A 1 -9.82 14.96 3.86
N GLY A 2 -8.63 15.05 4.47
CA GLY A 2 -7.52 15.83 3.89
C GLY A 2 -6.96 15.19 2.61
N ILE A 3 -6.23 15.96 1.79
CA ILE A 3 -5.62 15.52 0.52
C ILE A 3 -4.83 14.22 0.71
N TYR A 4 -3.98 14.15 1.74
CA TYR A 4 -3.19 12.96 2.08
C TYR A 4 -4.07 11.71 2.26
N HIS A 5 -5.11 11.77 3.09
CA HIS A 5 -5.95 10.60 3.37
C HIS A 5 -6.75 10.19 2.13
N SER A 6 -7.24 11.15 1.35
CA SER A 6 -7.95 10.85 0.10
C SER A 6 -7.06 10.11 -0.90
N ASN A 7 -5.82 10.58 -1.10
CA ASN A 7 -4.86 9.98 -2.03
C ASN A 7 -4.36 8.60 -1.57
N ASN A 8 -4.40 8.31 -0.27
CA ASN A 8 -3.91 7.06 0.32
C ASN A 8 -5.04 6.11 0.78
N ALA A 9 -6.32 6.46 0.60
CA ALA A 9 -7.46 5.72 1.15
C ALA A 9 -7.49 4.24 0.76
N ASN A 10 -7.05 3.92 -0.45
CA ASN A 10 -7.03 2.55 -0.99
C ASN A 10 -5.60 1.99 -1.11
N ARG A 11 -4.61 2.62 -0.48
CA ARG A 11 -3.20 2.19 -0.57
C ARG A 11 -2.81 1.38 0.66
N ILE A 12 -2.16 0.24 0.41
CA ILE A 12 -1.66 -0.61 1.48
C ILE A 12 -0.36 -0.03 2.06
N GLY A 13 -0.24 -0.07 3.39
CA GLY A 13 0.99 0.29 4.10
C GLY A 13 1.17 1.77 4.40
N THR A 14 0.24 2.64 3.98
CA THR A 14 0.29 4.06 4.31
C THR A 14 -0.28 4.32 5.71
N LEU A 15 0.33 5.24 6.45
CA LEU A 15 -0.14 5.58 7.79
C LEU A 15 -1.39 6.44 7.73
N ILE A 16 -2.28 6.28 8.71
CA ILE A 16 -3.37 7.24 8.96
C ILE A 16 -2.80 8.31 9.89
N ARG A 17 -2.60 9.52 9.34
CA ARG A 17 -2.17 10.69 10.12
C ARG A 17 -3.34 11.25 10.90
N ASP A 18 -3.23 11.27 12.22
CA ASP A 18 -4.22 11.90 13.09
C ASP A 18 -3.88 13.40 13.24
N SER A 19 -4.80 14.29 12.87
CA SER A 19 -4.58 15.73 12.93
C SER A 19 -4.27 16.23 14.35
N ASP A 20 -4.76 15.53 15.36
CA ASP A 20 -4.68 15.98 16.75
C ASP A 20 -3.32 15.63 17.38
N SER A 21 -2.66 14.59 16.87
CA SER A 21 -1.34 14.11 17.31
C SER A 21 -0.22 14.33 16.30
N TRP A 22 -0.52 14.60 15.03
CA TRP A 22 0.47 14.87 14.00
C TRP A 22 1.07 16.27 14.18
N ARG A 23 2.32 16.33 14.63
CA ARG A 23 2.97 17.62 14.98
C ARG A 23 3.95 18.12 13.93
N LYS A 24 4.65 17.23 13.23
CA LYS A 24 5.70 17.62 12.25
C LYS A 24 6.15 16.43 11.40
N PHE A 25 6.73 16.75 10.25
CA PHE A 25 7.46 15.81 9.41
C PHE A 25 8.90 15.71 9.91
N ASN A 26 9.23 14.59 10.57
CA ASN A 26 10.57 14.40 11.12
C ASN A 26 11.61 14.07 10.05
N ARG A 27 11.17 13.54 8.90
CA ARG A 27 12.04 13.04 7.82
C ARG A 27 11.61 13.61 6.47
N GLY A 28 12.57 13.97 5.64
CA GLY A 28 12.39 14.50 4.30
C GLY A 28 12.63 13.43 3.25
N ILE A 29 13.82 13.43 2.65
CA ILE A 29 14.24 12.42 1.65
C ILE A 29 15.26 11.42 2.21
N THR A 30 15.91 11.75 3.34
CA THR A 30 16.79 10.85 4.10
C THR A 30 16.39 10.84 5.58
N TRP A 31 17.10 10.06 6.40
CA TRP A 31 16.87 10.05 7.84
C TRP A 31 17.29 11.39 8.48
N GLU A 32 18.33 12.04 7.98
CA GLU A 32 18.96 13.21 8.60
C GLU A 32 18.34 14.53 8.13
N GLN A 33 17.68 14.52 6.97
CA GLN A 33 17.13 15.73 6.37
C GLN A 33 15.66 15.96 6.76
N PRO A 34 15.27 17.18 7.17
CA PRO A 34 13.87 17.51 7.38
C PRO A 34 13.12 17.60 6.05
N ALA A 35 11.80 17.45 6.08
CA ALA A 35 10.98 17.63 4.88
C ALA A 35 10.83 19.12 4.53
N THR A 36 10.99 19.49 3.25
CA THR A 36 10.67 20.83 2.76
C THR A 36 9.32 20.81 2.03
N PRO A 37 8.21 21.24 2.68
CA PRO A 37 6.89 21.25 2.07
C PRO A 37 6.74 22.37 1.04
N PHE A 38 5.99 22.07 -0.01
CA PHE A 38 5.47 23.03 -0.98
C PHE A 38 3.97 22.79 -1.12
N VAL A 39 3.21 23.88 -1.22
CA VAL A 39 1.76 23.87 -1.43
C VAL A 39 1.46 24.44 -2.80
N VAL A 40 0.51 23.82 -3.49
CA VAL A 40 0.04 24.24 -4.82
C VAL A 40 -1.32 24.91 -4.64
N PHE A 41 -1.44 26.14 -5.13
CA PHE A 41 -2.67 26.93 -5.12
C PHE A 41 -3.27 26.99 -6.52
N ASP A 42 -4.59 27.03 -6.60
CA ASP A 42 -5.31 27.41 -7.82
C ASP A 42 -5.36 28.94 -8.00
N PRO A 43 -5.90 29.47 -9.11
CA PRO A 43 -6.04 30.92 -9.31
C PRO A 43 -6.96 31.64 -8.30
N ASN A 44 -7.70 30.89 -7.47
CA ASN A 44 -8.59 31.42 -6.42
C ASN A 44 -7.99 31.23 -5.01
N ASP A 45 -6.67 31.03 -4.91
CA ASP A 45 -5.91 30.79 -3.68
C ASP A 45 -6.38 29.56 -2.87
N GLN A 46 -7.00 28.58 -3.52
CA GLN A 46 -7.38 27.32 -2.89
C GLN A 46 -6.26 26.28 -3.01
N VAL A 47 -6.01 25.57 -1.91
CA VAL A 47 -5.01 24.49 -1.88
C VAL A 47 -5.49 23.30 -2.73
N THR A 48 -4.78 23.04 -3.83
CA THR A 48 -5.09 21.94 -4.76
C THR A 48 -4.12 20.77 -4.68
N GLY A 49 -2.98 20.96 -4.04
CA GLY A 49 -2.01 19.90 -3.84
C GLY A 49 -0.85 20.34 -2.98
N TYR A 50 0.06 19.42 -2.76
CA TYR A 50 1.30 19.65 -2.04
C TYR A 50 2.34 18.61 -2.46
N PHE A 51 3.60 18.91 -2.18
CA PHE A 51 4.67 17.91 -2.26
C PHE A 51 5.78 18.26 -1.29
N PHE A 52 6.58 17.25 -0.93
CA PHE A 52 7.81 17.44 -0.18
C PHE A 52 8.99 17.21 -1.10
N LYS A 53 9.91 18.17 -1.13
CA LYS A 53 11.19 18.00 -1.81
C LYS A 53 12.35 17.98 -0.82
N GLY A 54 13.45 17.39 -1.25
CA GLY A 54 14.79 17.63 -0.76
C GLY A 54 15.77 17.56 -1.92
N GLU A 55 17.02 17.90 -1.68
CA GLU A 55 18.07 17.85 -2.69
C GLU A 55 19.34 17.18 -2.14
N ASP A 56 20.04 16.51 -3.03
CA ASP A 56 21.43 16.08 -2.85
C ASP A 56 22.29 16.64 -4.00
N SER A 57 23.59 16.32 -4.03
CA SER A 57 24.51 16.85 -5.04
C SER A 57 24.16 16.47 -6.49
N ASN A 58 23.30 15.48 -6.70
CA ASN A 58 22.99 14.91 -8.00
C ASN A 58 21.48 14.89 -8.33
N HIS A 59 20.60 15.13 -7.36
CA HIS A 59 19.16 14.98 -7.57
C HIS A 59 18.33 15.99 -6.78
N VAL A 60 17.21 16.42 -7.38
CA VAL A 60 16.06 16.90 -6.63
C VAL A 60 15.13 15.72 -6.39
N THR A 61 14.88 15.38 -5.14
CA THR A 61 14.03 14.24 -4.76
C THR A 61 12.70 14.72 -4.21
N VAL A 62 11.60 14.20 -4.75
CA VAL A 62 10.26 14.35 -4.17
C VAL A 62 9.96 13.11 -3.34
N SER A 63 9.72 13.32 -2.04
CA SER A 63 9.52 12.24 -1.07
C SER A 63 8.06 11.91 -0.79
N GLU A 64 7.15 12.83 -1.09
CA GLU A 64 5.70 12.64 -1.06
C GLU A 64 5.02 13.72 -1.90
N ILE A 65 3.86 13.36 -2.46
CA ILE A 65 3.02 14.24 -3.26
C ILE A 65 1.55 13.94 -2.93
N GLY A 66 0.74 14.99 -2.82
CA GLY A 66 -0.70 14.89 -2.70
C GLY A 66 -1.39 15.90 -3.62
N PHE A 67 -2.55 15.54 -4.15
CA PHE A 67 -3.29 16.32 -5.11
C PHE A 67 -4.80 16.10 -4.98
N LEU A 68 -5.59 17.13 -5.26
CA LEU A 68 -7.04 17.01 -5.45
C LEU A 68 -7.38 16.59 -6.88
N ASP A 69 -6.64 17.13 -7.85
CA ASP A 69 -6.86 16.90 -9.27
C ASP A 69 -5.53 16.76 -10.04
N GLN A 70 -5.52 15.94 -11.09
CA GLN A 70 -4.30 15.64 -11.85
C GLN A 70 -3.85 16.79 -12.77
N SER A 71 -4.69 17.81 -13.00
CA SER A 71 -4.35 18.99 -13.79
C SER A 71 -3.16 19.79 -13.24
N ILE A 72 -2.81 19.61 -11.96
CA ILE A 72 -1.66 20.29 -11.34
C ILE A 72 -0.32 19.64 -11.70
N PHE A 73 -0.32 18.41 -12.24
CA PHE A 73 0.91 17.65 -12.45
C PHE A 73 1.92 18.34 -13.39
N PRO A 74 1.52 18.94 -14.53
CA PRO A 74 2.44 19.70 -15.37
C PRO A 74 3.09 20.88 -14.63
N SER A 75 2.33 21.58 -13.78
CA SER A 75 2.83 22.70 -12.99
C SER A 75 3.89 22.26 -11.99
N ILE A 76 3.66 21.14 -11.29
CA ILE A 76 4.63 20.55 -10.38
C ILE A 76 5.91 20.14 -11.12
N VAL A 77 5.80 19.46 -12.26
CA VAL A 77 6.98 19.05 -13.06
C VAL A 77 7.75 20.26 -13.57
N LYS A 78 7.06 21.29 -14.08
CA LYS A 78 7.70 22.53 -14.55
C LYS A 78 8.43 23.23 -13.41
N PHE A 79 7.80 23.34 -12.25
CA PHE A 79 8.43 23.91 -11.05
C PHE A 79 9.71 23.16 -10.66
N LEU A 80 9.64 21.83 -10.55
CA LEU A 80 10.77 21.00 -10.16
C LEU A 80 11.91 21.06 -11.18
N THR A 81 11.59 21.10 -12.48
CA THR A 81 12.58 21.20 -13.55
C THR A 81 13.29 22.55 -13.54
N ASN A 82 12.54 23.65 -13.39
CA ASN A 82 13.12 24.98 -13.25
C ASN A 82 14.02 25.07 -12.02
N TYR A 83 13.57 24.49 -10.90
CA TYR A 83 14.37 24.45 -9.68
C TYR A 83 15.66 23.62 -9.85
N ALA A 84 15.57 22.42 -10.45
CA ALA A 84 16.74 21.59 -10.73
C ALA A 84 17.76 22.32 -11.62
N ASN A 85 17.30 23.04 -12.65
CA ASN A 85 18.15 23.87 -13.49
C ASN A 85 18.83 24.99 -12.70
N GLN A 86 18.12 25.65 -11.78
CA GLN A 86 18.68 26.72 -10.94
C GLN A 86 19.81 26.21 -10.04
N ILE A 87 19.70 24.98 -9.53
CA ILE A 87 20.73 24.35 -8.69
C ILE A 87 21.71 23.48 -9.49
N SER A 88 21.69 23.56 -10.83
CA SER A 88 22.56 22.81 -11.75
C SER A 88 22.52 21.28 -11.60
N VAL A 89 21.34 20.76 -11.27
CA VAL A 89 21.07 19.32 -11.15
C VAL A 89 20.29 18.84 -12.36
N ASN A 90 20.67 17.68 -12.92
CA ASN A 90 20.10 17.17 -14.16
C ASN A 90 19.10 16.01 -13.97
N GLN A 91 18.81 15.61 -12.73
CA GLN A 91 17.89 14.51 -12.44
C GLN A 91 16.85 14.86 -11.37
N LEU A 92 15.60 14.50 -11.67
CA LEU A 92 14.51 14.46 -10.70
C LEU A 92 14.30 13.01 -10.25
N ARG A 93 14.19 12.80 -8.93
CA ARG A 93 13.88 11.50 -8.34
C ARG A 93 12.55 11.56 -7.61
N PHE A 94 11.75 10.51 -7.74
CA PHE A 94 10.45 10.41 -7.09
C PHE A 94 10.44 9.15 -6.24
N SER A 95 10.34 9.31 -4.91
CA SER A 95 10.26 8.18 -3.99
C SER A 95 8.80 7.81 -3.73
N MET A 96 8.16 7.26 -4.76
CA MET A 96 6.74 6.90 -4.73
C MET A 96 6.48 5.59 -5.48
N PRO A 97 5.33 4.94 -5.27
CA PRO A 97 4.97 3.71 -5.97
C PRO A 97 4.86 3.90 -7.47
N GLN A 98 5.14 2.85 -8.25
CA GLN A 98 5.04 2.91 -9.71
C GLN A 98 3.61 2.99 -10.24
N ASP A 99 2.63 2.61 -9.42
CA ASP A 99 1.20 2.71 -9.65
C ASP A 99 0.61 4.04 -9.14
N HIS A 100 1.43 4.93 -8.58
CA HIS A 100 0.98 6.25 -8.16
C HIS A 100 0.59 7.08 -9.40
N PRO A 101 -0.55 7.82 -9.40
CA PRO A 101 -0.99 8.58 -10.57
C PRO A 101 0.05 9.54 -11.12
N PHE A 102 0.83 10.18 -10.24
CA PHE A 102 1.95 11.04 -10.65
C PHE A 102 3.08 10.26 -11.36
N SER A 103 3.42 9.05 -10.88
CA SER A 103 4.41 8.18 -11.55
C SER A 103 3.95 7.80 -12.95
N VAL A 104 2.66 7.46 -13.10
CA VAL A 104 2.06 7.13 -14.40
C VAL A 104 2.08 8.34 -15.33
N PHE A 105 1.72 9.53 -14.82
CA PHE A 105 1.79 10.78 -15.57
C PHE A 105 3.19 11.06 -16.11
N CYS A 106 4.23 10.85 -15.29
CA CYS A 106 5.61 11.15 -15.64
C CYS A 106 6.21 10.22 -16.72
N ARG A 107 5.62 9.04 -16.99
CA ARG A 107 6.14 8.09 -18.00
C ARG A 107 6.36 8.73 -19.38
N ARG A 108 5.56 9.73 -19.74
CA ARG A 108 5.67 10.48 -21.00
C ARG A 108 6.99 11.24 -21.16
N PHE A 109 7.75 11.43 -20.08
CA PHE A 109 9.04 12.15 -20.06
C PHE A 109 10.25 11.21 -20.07
N GLY A 110 10.07 9.92 -20.39
CA GLY A 110 11.17 8.95 -20.45
C GLY A 110 11.69 8.52 -19.07
N THR A 111 10.83 8.44 -18.07
CA THR A 111 11.21 8.06 -16.71
C THR A 111 11.75 6.64 -16.62
N GLN A 112 12.80 6.45 -15.82
CA GLN A 112 13.22 5.14 -15.33
C GLN A 112 12.53 4.83 -14.00
N THR A 113 11.99 3.61 -13.86
CA THR A 113 11.48 3.10 -12.59
C THR A 113 12.42 2.03 -12.07
N THR A 114 12.85 2.16 -10.81
CA THR A 114 13.73 1.21 -10.15
C THR A 114 13.02 0.64 -8.93
N ILE A 115 12.88 -0.69 -8.88
CA ILE A 115 12.29 -1.41 -7.75
C ILE A 115 13.36 -2.30 -7.14
N SER A 116 13.58 -2.15 -5.84
CA SER A 116 14.54 -2.97 -5.10
C SER A 116 13.79 -3.86 -4.11
N HIS A 117 13.81 -5.17 -4.34
CA HIS A 117 13.36 -6.16 -3.37
C HIS A 117 14.55 -6.63 -2.53
N ARG A 118 14.63 -6.16 -1.29
CA ARG A 118 15.69 -6.60 -0.36
C ARG A 118 15.29 -7.93 0.27
N ARG A 119 16.21 -8.92 0.25
CA ARG A 119 16.02 -10.20 0.97
C ARG A 119 15.87 -9.97 2.48
N CYS A 120 16.69 -9.08 3.04
CA CYS A 120 16.63 -8.66 4.44
C CYS A 120 16.69 -7.12 4.51
N GLY A 121 15.72 -6.51 5.18
CA GLY A 121 15.66 -5.06 5.43
C GLY A 121 14.49 -4.34 4.75
N GLY A 122 14.38 -3.04 5.01
CA GLY A 122 13.21 -2.23 4.65
C GLY A 122 12.16 -2.20 5.76
N GLY A 123 10.94 -1.77 5.42
CA GLY A 123 9.81 -1.81 6.35
C GLY A 123 9.45 -3.26 6.68
N MET A 124 9.49 -3.61 7.96
CA MET A 124 9.11 -4.94 8.47
C MET A 124 7.77 -4.85 9.18
N MET A 125 6.97 -5.91 9.06
CA MET A 125 5.68 -6.00 9.73
C MET A 125 5.58 -7.33 10.46
N ARG A 126 4.90 -7.29 11.60
CA ARG A 126 4.60 -8.46 12.42
C ARG A 126 3.13 -8.43 12.80
N LEU A 127 2.48 -9.58 12.73
CA LEU A 127 1.10 -9.72 13.18
C LEU A 127 1.12 -9.93 14.70
N ILE A 128 0.42 -9.07 15.45
CA ILE A 128 0.41 -9.16 16.92
C ILE A 128 -0.82 -9.92 17.42
N ARG A 129 -2.00 -9.62 16.85
CA ARG A 129 -3.28 -10.26 17.20
C ARG A 129 -4.01 -10.68 15.94
N GLN A 130 -3.81 -11.94 15.52
CA GLN A 130 -4.37 -12.47 14.27
C GLN A 130 -5.89 -12.31 14.20
N THR A 131 -6.62 -12.84 15.19
CA THR A 131 -8.09 -12.77 15.26
C THR A 131 -8.61 -11.33 15.15
N THR A 132 -8.05 -10.38 15.91
CA THR A 132 -8.51 -8.99 15.85
C THR A 132 -8.21 -8.34 14.50
N THR A 133 -7.05 -8.63 13.90
CA THR A 133 -6.69 -8.12 12.57
C THR A 133 -7.64 -8.67 11.51
N LEU A 134 -7.88 -9.98 11.50
CA LEU A 134 -8.78 -10.62 10.54
C LEU A 134 -10.21 -10.11 10.67
N LYS A 135 -10.75 -10.01 11.90
CA LYS A 135 -12.07 -9.40 12.18
C LYS A 135 -12.19 -7.99 11.57
N LYS A 136 -11.15 -7.16 11.69
CA LYS A 136 -11.13 -5.79 11.13
C LYS A 136 -10.97 -5.77 9.61
N MET A 137 -10.30 -6.76 9.03
CA MET A 137 -10.08 -6.86 7.59
C MET A 137 -11.31 -7.36 6.84
N CYS A 138 -12.25 -8.05 7.49
CA CYS A 138 -13.48 -8.55 6.86
C CYS A 138 -14.22 -7.51 6.01
N TYR A 139 -14.25 -6.24 6.44
CA TYR A 139 -14.86 -5.15 5.67
C TYR A 139 -14.16 -4.94 4.32
N GLU A 140 -12.83 -4.86 4.32
CA GLU A 140 -12.04 -4.68 3.10
C GLU A 140 -12.09 -5.91 2.19
N LEU A 141 -12.05 -7.11 2.79
CA LEU A 141 -12.19 -8.37 2.05
C LEU A 141 -13.57 -8.49 1.38
N THR A 142 -14.64 -8.08 2.07
CA THR A 142 -16.00 -7.99 1.51
C THR A 142 -16.05 -6.99 0.36
N SER A 143 -15.50 -5.77 0.55
CA SER A 143 -15.45 -4.73 -0.49
C SER A 143 -14.73 -5.19 -1.75
N ARG A 144 -13.64 -5.96 -1.60
CA ARG A 144 -12.96 -6.61 -2.74
C ARG A 144 -13.86 -7.64 -3.39
N LEU A 145 -14.41 -8.56 -2.61
CA LEU A 145 -15.17 -9.71 -3.11
C LEU A 145 -16.42 -9.29 -3.89
N GLN A 146 -17.12 -8.26 -3.43
CA GLN A 146 -18.30 -7.69 -4.10
C GLN A 146 -17.98 -7.10 -5.49
N LYS A 147 -16.72 -6.73 -5.76
CA LYS A 147 -16.28 -6.28 -7.09
C LYS A 147 -15.97 -7.47 -8.03
N SER A 148 -16.01 -8.71 -7.53
CA SER A 148 -15.66 -9.90 -8.28
C SER A 148 -16.87 -10.50 -8.98
N ALA A 149 -16.90 -10.47 -10.32
CA ALA A 149 -17.91 -11.23 -11.06
C ALA A 149 -17.79 -12.75 -10.80
N LYS A 150 -16.58 -13.27 -10.54
CA LYS A 150 -16.29 -14.70 -10.37
C LYS A 150 -16.68 -15.22 -8.98
N PHE A 151 -16.36 -14.46 -7.92
CA PHE A 151 -16.47 -14.97 -6.54
C PHE A 151 -17.66 -14.44 -5.74
N THR A 152 -18.51 -13.59 -6.31
CA THR A 152 -19.72 -13.09 -5.61
C THR A 152 -20.69 -14.21 -5.20
N LYS A 153 -20.65 -15.39 -5.84
CA LYS A 153 -21.48 -16.55 -5.48
C LYS A 153 -20.72 -17.66 -4.74
N TRP A 154 -19.44 -17.43 -4.42
CA TRP A 154 -18.64 -18.43 -3.71
C TRP A 154 -19.13 -18.57 -2.28
N GLN A 155 -19.13 -19.81 -1.77
CA GLN A 155 -19.57 -20.14 -0.42
C GLN A 155 -18.63 -21.17 0.21
N GLY A 156 -18.25 -20.94 1.46
CA GLY A 156 -17.40 -21.86 2.20
C GLY A 156 -16.62 -21.18 3.32
N ILE A 157 -15.77 -21.97 3.96
CA ILE A 157 -14.96 -21.52 5.10
C ILE A 157 -13.50 -21.74 4.79
N ILE A 158 -12.72 -20.70 5.00
CA ILE A 158 -11.26 -20.73 4.94
C ILE A 158 -10.76 -20.76 6.38
N GLU A 159 -10.17 -21.87 6.78
CA GLU A 159 -9.41 -21.99 8.02
C GLU A 159 -7.99 -21.47 7.79
N ILE A 160 -7.63 -20.37 8.44
CA ILE A 160 -6.30 -19.77 8.37
C ILE A 160 -5.55 -20.13 9.66
N SER A 161 -4.50 -20.92 9.53
CA SER A 161 -3.69 -21.41 10.64
C SER A 161 -2.26 -20.87 10.52
N THR A 162 -1.80 -20.17 11.55
CA THR A 162 -0.42 -19.68 11.67
C THR A 162 0.17 -20.03 13.03
N ASP A 163 1.42 -19.64 13.29
CA ASP A 163 2.05 -19.73 14.61
C ASP A 163 1.34 -18.91 15.71
N LEU A 164 0.38 -18.04 15.36
CA LEU A 164 -0.44 -17.28 16.31
C LEU A 164 -1.78 -17.93 16.64
N GLY A 165 -2.12 -19.05 15.99
CA GLY A 165 -3.38 -19.77 16.15
C GLY A 165 -4.18 -19.86 14.85
N THR A 166 -5.43 -20.29 15.01
CA THR A 166 -6.34 -20.60 13.89
C THR A 166 -7.57 -19.72 13.95
N ASP A 167 -7.94 -19.15 12.80
CA ASP A 167 -9.14 -18.35 12.62
C ASP A 167 -9.97 -18.87 11.45
N LEU A 168 -11.28 -18.73 11.54
CA LEU A 168 -12.21 -19.13 10.48
C LEU A 168 -12.74 -17.89 9.78
N ILE A 169 -12.56 -17.85 8.46
CA ILE A 169 -13.15 -16.84 7.59
C ILE A 169 -14.22 -17.52 6.76
N GLU A 170 -15.47 -17.15 7.03
CA GLU A 170 -16.60 -17.55 6.19
C GLU A 170 -16.74 -16.56 5.05
N VAL A 171 -16.92 -17.09 3.85
CA VAL A 171 -17.34 -16.31 2.71
C VAL A 171 -18.70 -16.83 2.28
N ASP A 172 -19.67 -15.92 2.19
CA ASP A 172 -21.03 -16.22 1.76
C ASP A 172 -21.54 -15.11 0.85
N ASN A 173 -21.81 -15.45 -0.41
CA ASN A 173 -22.44 -14.57 -1.40
C ASN A 173 -21.82 -13.15 -1.46
N GLY A 174 -20.49 -13.07 -1.58
CA GLY A 174 -19.77 -11.81 -1.68
C GLY A 174 -19.47 -11.13 -0.34
N HIS A 175 -19.90 -11.70 0.79
CA HIS A 175 -19.62 -11.21 2.13
C HIS A 175 -18.56 -12.07 2.80
N VAL A 176 -17.69 -11.44 3.58
CA VAL A 176 -16.61 -12.09 4.30
C VAL A 176 -16.77 -11.80 5.79
N ASN A 177 -16.96 -12.84 6.60
CA ASN A 177 -17.16 -12.74 8.04
C ASN A 177 -16.14 -13.58 8.80
N HIS A 178 -15.70 -13.09 9.95
CA HIS A 178 -14.91 -13.89 10.88
C HIS A 178 -15.86 -14.68 11.78
N GLN A 179 -15.62 -15.99 11.91
CA GLN A 179 -16.42 -16.90 12.70
C GLN A 179 -15.60 -17.51 13.84
N GLU A 180 -16.24 -17.70 15.00
CA GLU A 180 -15.62 -18.39 16.14
C GLU A 180 -15.88 -19.89 16.09
N ASN A 181 -17.04 -20.29 15.59
CA ASN A 181 -17.44 -21.67 15.36
C ASN A 181 -18.15 -21.77 14.01
N SER A 182 -18.07 -22.92 13.35
CA SER A 182 -18.90 -23.15 12.18
C SER A 182 -19.35 -24.59 12.02
N THR A 183 -20.55 -24.71 11.44
CA THR A 183 -21.24 -25.96 11.10
C THR A 183 -21.23 -26.25 9.59
N SER A 184 -20.63 -25.38 8.76
CA SER A 184 -20.64 -25.58 7.30
C SER A 184 -19.73 -26.75 6.89
N LYS A 185 -20.16 -27.50 5.88
CA LYS A 185 -19.47 -28.72 5.42
C LYS A 185 -18.24 -28.42 4.56
N SER A 186 -18.21 -27.29 3.87
CA SER A 186 -17.13 -26.93 2.94
C SER A 186 -16.05 -26.11 3.65
N ARG A 187 -15.03 -26.81 4.15
CA ARG A 187 -13.90 -26.22 4.89
C ARG A 187 -12.61 -26.43 4.12
N TYR A 188 -11.97 -25.32 3.78
CA TYR A 188 -10.70 -25.23 3.06
C TYR A 188 -9.64 -24.73 4.01
N LYS A 189 -8.39 -25.16 3.83
CA LYS A 189 -7.29 -24.84 4.74
C LYS A 189 -6.25 -23.95 4.09
N LEU A 190 -5.71 -23.04 4.89
CA LEU A 190 -4.51 -22.27 4.63
C LEU A 190 -3.64 -22.35 5.90
N GLU A 191 -2.67 -23.25 5.90
CA GLU A 191 -1.62 -23.31 6.91
C GLU A 191 -0.41 -22.53 6.41
N ILE A 192 0.00 -21.49 7.14
CA ILE A 192 1.02 -20.56 6.66
C ILE A 192 1.76 -19.92 7.84
N ALA A 193 3.10 -19.88 7.77
CA ALA A 193 3.89 -19.16 8.76
C ALA A 193 3.53 -17.65 8.77
N GLN A 194 3.45 -17.02 9.95
CA GLN A 194 3.00 -15.65 10.14
C GLN A 194 3.75 -14.64 9.26
N ASN A 195 5.07 -14.78 9.14
CA ASN A 195 5.89 -13.87 8.33
C ASN A 195 5.53 -13.93 6.83
N LYS A 196 5.00 -15.04 6.35
CA LYS A 196 4.50 -15.21 4.99
C LYS A 196 3.06 -14.75 4.86
N PHE A 197 2.24 -14.98 5.88
CA PHE A 197 0.88 -14.47 5.90
C PHE A 197 0.85 -12.94 5.85
N VAL A 198 1.75 -12.28 6.57
CA VAL A 198 1.94 -10.82 6.48
C VAL A 198 2.37 -10.39 5.08
N GLN A 199 3.23 -11.14 4.39
CA GLN A 199 3.62 -10.83 3.01
C GLN A 199 2.44 -10.96 2.03
N LEU A 200 1.60 -11.98 2.20
CA LEU A 200 0.36 -12.17 1.44
C LEU A 200 -0.62 -11.00 1.69
N MET A 201 -0.90 -10.69 2.96
CA MET A 201 -1.79 -9.59 3.35
C MET A 201 -1.35 -8.23 2.78
N MET A 202 -0.05 -8.01 2.68
CA MET A 202 0.54 -6.77 2.15
C MET A 202 0.65 -6.75 0.63
N GLY A 203 0.24 -7.83 -0.06
CA GLY A 203 0.33 -7.97 -1.51
C GLY A 203 1.76 -8.05 -2.03
N ARG A 204 2.72 -8.52 -1.21
CA ARG A 204 4.13 -8.63 -1.58
C ARG A 204 4.45 -9.91 -2.35
N ARG A 205 3.75 -10.99 -2.04
CA ARG A 205 3.82 -12.31 -2.68
C ARG A 205 2.40 -12.83 -2.86
N THR A 206 2.15 -13.56 -3.94
CA THR A 206 0.88 -14.26 -4.19
C THR A 206 0.82 -15.56 -3.41
N ILE A 207 -0.36 -16.16 -3.28
CA ILE A 207 -0.44 -17.50 -2.71
C ILE A 207 0.25 -18.52 -3.63
N GLU A 208 0.13 -18.36 -4.96
CA GLU A 208 0.79 -19.18 -5.98
C GLU A 208 2.32 -19.24 -5.85
N ASP A 209 2.94 -18.17 -5.36
CA ASP A 209 4.39 -18.12 -5.09
C ASP A 209 4.71 -18.75 -3.72
N LEU A 210 3.86 -18.50 -2.72
CA LEU A 210 4.10 -18.95 -1.35
C LEU A 210 3.96 -20.47 -1.15
N ILE A 211 3.15 -21.17 -1.96
CA ILE A 211 2.97 -22.63 -1.86
C ILE A 211 4.28 -23.43 -2.03
N TRP A 212 5.28 -22.84 -2.68
CA TRP A 212 6.57 -23.49 -2.91
C TRP A 212 7.50 -23.42 -1.70
N ASP A 213 7.18 -22.59 -0.72
CA ASP A 213 8.00 -22.46 0.48
C ASP A 213 7.59 -23.48 1.56
N SER A 214 8.56 -23.98 2.35
CA SER A 214 8.28 -24.82 3.53
C SER A 214 7.36 -24.14 4.55
N ASN A 215 6.46 -24.87 5.22
CA ASN A 215 5.47 -24.29 6.17
C ASN A 215 4.40 -23.42 5.48
N VAL A 216 4.05 -23.78 4.25
CA VAL A 216 2.83 -23.32 3.57
C VAL A 216 2.11 -24.54 3.01
N SER A 217 0.83 -24.68 3.32
CA SER A 217 -0.06 -25.70 2.78
C SER A 217 -1.43 -25.08 2.56
N VAL A 218 -2.01 -25.31 1.37
CA VAL A 218 -3.27 -24.69 0.98
C VAL A 218 -4.15 -25.69 0.22
N SER A 219 -5.46 -25.62 0.44
CA SER A 219 -6.44 -26.31 -0.41
C SER A 219 -6.41 -25.69 -1.82
N MET A 220 -6.13 -26.51 -2.84
CA MET A 220 -5.94 -26.03 -4.22
C MET A 220 -7.17 -25.29 -4.78
N GLU A 221 -8.36 -25.64 -4.30
CA GLU A 221 -9.65 -25.08 -4.73
C GLU A 221 -9.84 -23.61 -4.37
N ILE A 222 -9.04 -23.08 -3.42
CA ILE A 222 -9.16 -21.70 -2.95
C ILE A 222 -8.00 -20.80 -3.38
N ILE A 223 -7.05 -21.27 -4.19
CA ILE A 223 -5.90 -20.46 -4.63
C ILE A 223 -6.37 -19.18 -5.33
N ASP A 224 -7.19 -19.30 -6.37
CA ASP A 224 -7.71 -18.13 -7.09
C ASP A 224 -8.53 -17.18 -6.20
N LEU A 225 -9.23 -17.73 -5.19
CA LEU A 225 -9.98 -16.93 -4.23
C LEU A 225 -9.04 -16.16 -3.31
N LEU A 226 -7.98 -16.80 -2.83
CA LEU A 226 -6.98 -16.17 -1.97
C LEU A 226 -6.21 -15.07 -2.70
N ASP A 227 -5.83 -15.26 -3.95
CA ASP A 227 -5.20 -14.20 -4.75
C ASP A 227 -6.15 -13.02 -5.01
N TYR A 228 -7.45 -13.28 -5.08
CA TYR A 228 -8.45 -12.22 -5.19
C TYR A 228 -8.68 -11.47 -3.86
N LEU A 229 -8.67 -12.19 -2.73
CA LEU A 229 -8.81 -11.59 -1.39
C LEU A 229 -7.55 -10.80 -0.99
N PHE A 230 -6.37 -11.29 -1.38
CA PHE A 230 -5.05 -10.74 -1.07
C PHE A 230 -4.24 -10.45 -2.34
N PRO A 231 -4.70 -9.51 -3.18
CA PRO A 231 -4.04 -9.21 -4.44
C PRO A 231 -2.66 -8.57 -4.25
N THR A 232 -1.81 -8.69 -5.26
CA THR A 232 -0.51 -8.03 -5.27
C THR A 232 -0.66 -6.52 -5.32
N HIS A 233 0.16 -5.82 -4.52
CA HIS A 233 0.16 -4.37 -4.43
C HIS A 233 1.59 -3.82 -4.30
N TYR A 234 1.71 -2.49 -4.43
CA TYR A 234 2.92 -1.75 -4.10
C TYR A 234 2.76 -1.07 -2.75
N PRO A 235 2.86 -1.82 -1.63
CA PRO A 235 2.72 -1.22 -0.31
C PRO A 235 3.79 -0.17 -0.10
N HIS A 236 3.40 0.96 0.48
CA HIS A 236 4.26 2.13 0.54
C HIS A 236 4.10 2.91 1.84
N VAL A 237 5.25 3.20 2.45
CA VAL A 237 5.37 4.15 3.55
C VAL A 237 6.12 5.36 3.01
N TRP A 238 5.45 6.51 2.96
CA TRP A 238 6.07 7.77 2.56
C TRP A 238 7.24 8.09 3.49
N TRP A 239 8.30 8.70 2.96
CA TRP A 239 9.47 9.01 3.77
C TRP A 239 9.16 9.83 5.02
N PRO A 240 8.28 10.84 4.98
CA PRO A 240 7.97 11.61 6.17
C PRO A 240 7.29 10.82 7.29
N ASP A 241 6.77 9.63 6.99
CA ASP A 241 6.12 8.73 7.95
C ASP A 241 7.07 7.67 8.55
N ARG A 242 8.34 7.64 8.13
CA ARG A 242 9.28 6.62 8.61
C ARG A 242 9.83 6.96 10.00
N PHE A 243 9.92 5.94 10.84
CA PHE A 243 10.40 5.99 12.22
C PHE A 243 11.51 4.99 12.47
#